data_AF-A0A7C6U283-F1
#
_entry.id   AF-A0A7C6U283-F1
#
_cell.length_a   1.000
_cell.length_b   1.000
_cell.length_c   1.000
_cell.angle_alpha   90.00
_cell.angle_beta   90.00
_cell.angle_gamma   90.00
#
_symmetry.space_group_name_H-M   'P 1'
#
loop_
_entity.id
_entity.type
_entity.pdbx_description
1 polymer ?
#
loop_
_entity_poly.entity_id
_entity_poly.type
_entity_poly.pdbx_seq_one_letter_code
_entity_poly.pdbx_strand_id
1 'polypeptide(L)'
;MRENPLHVAFVWNQHQPYYLDNESSVFIMPWVRLHAVKDYYQMAALLQRYPTLRQTFNLTPSLLSQLESYLNGTGDLYQQAMKPAAELSDREKRFLLLHYFDIHWERVIGRIPRYRELLEKQGYRKEPAGIEEALARYTPQDYLDLQVWFNLAWIDPQIREEDSFLAGLAAKGRDYTEEEKEVLMRKQREIIAAIIPLHRELLAAGQIEIMTTPFYHPILPLIIDNRSARAASPGIPLPRYFAYPEDARDQLVNALRQYRRLFGEKPPGLWPPEMAVSPEMVPMLADLGFRWTISDEGILVKSLGVPIRRDEYGHVLNPTVLYQPYRVKIQGTSIDMVFRDHYLSDMIGFTYHDWQPVDAAANLVHRLLKIRENLKGSPGNFLVTISLDGENPWEWYLNDKKDFLNELYSRLSEESNLKTVTVAEYLRENPPRLSFSRLHTGSWVDHKVSRWIGTENKNVLWEYLARARSDFEKRRIEEQDEQKL
;
A
#
# COMPACT_ATOMS: atom_id res chain seq x y z
N MET A 1 -16.19 -6.58 -37.43
CA MET A 1 -16.31 -7.05 -36.04
C MET A 1 -15.97 -5.87 -35.15
N ARG A 2 -16.79 -5.50 -34.15
CA ARG A 2 -16.39 -4.47 -33.18
C ARG A 2 -15.17 -5.02 -32.43
N GLU A 3 -14.06 -4.28 -32.45
CA GLU A 3 -12.86 -4.65 -31.72
C GLU A 3 -13.17 -4.63 -30.21
N ASN A 4 -12.71 -5.63 -29.46
CA ASN A 4 -12.92 -5.67 -28.01
C ASN A 4 -12.12 -4.55 -27.31
N PRO A 5 -12.63 -3.99 -26.21
CA PRO A 5 -11.88 -3.01 -25.43
C PRO A 5 -10.64 -3.65 -24.78
N LEU A 6 -9.62 -2.83 -24.54
CA LEU A 6 -8.49 -3.23 -23.70
C LEU A 6 -8.92 -3.20 -22.24
N HIS A 7 -8.69 -4.29 -21.51
CA HIS A 7 -9.05 -4.34 -20.10
C HIS A 7 -7.90 -3.77 -19.27
N VAL A 8 -8.23 -2.96 -18.26
CA VAL A 8 -7.25 -2.30 -17.39
C VAL A 8 -7.59 -2.65 -15.94
N ALA A 9 -6.68 -3.35 -15.26
CA ALA A 9 -6.80 -3.63 -13.83
C ALA A 9 -5.86 -2.73 -13.04
N PHE A 10 -6.43 -1.84 -12.23
CA PHE A 10 -5.71 -1.18 -11.16
C PHE A 10 -5.71 -2.05 -9.90
N VAL A 11 -4.54 -2.27 -9.32
CA VAL A 11 -4.36 -2.99 -8.05
C VAL A 11 -3.58 -2.10 -7.07
N TRP A 12 -4.27 -1.53 -6.10
CA TRP A 12 -3.66 -0.64 -5.11
C TRP A 12 -3.32 -1.42 -3.84
N ASN A 13 -2.05 -1.41 -3.46
CA ASN A 13 -1.57 -2.03 -2.23
C ASN A 13 -1.60 -1.07 -1.06
N GLN A 14 -2.52 -1.25 -0.12
CA GLN A 14 -2.62 -0.40 1.08
C GLN A 14 -2.02 -1.14 2.28
N HIS A 15 -0.83 -0.69 2.69
CA HIS A 15 -0.06 -1.36 3.73
C HIS A 15 0.48 -0.37 4.77
N GLN A 16 0.55 -0.84 6.01
CA GLN A 16 1.39 -0.23 7.02
C GLN A 16 2.07 -1.35 7.83
N PRO A 17 3.36 -1.17 8.19
CA PRO A 17 4.01 -1.98 9.20
C PRO A 17 3.19 -2.05 10.49
N TYR A 18 3.45 -3.08 11.29
CA TYR A 18 2.83 -3.20 12.61
C TYR A 18 3.56 -2.31 13.61
N TYR A 19 2.90 -1.24 14.07
CA TYR A 19 3.48 -0.21 14.92
C TYR A 19 3.10 -0.33 16.40
N LEU A 20 2.26 -1.29 16.78
CA LEU A 20 1.89 -1.44 18.19
C LEU A 20 3.10 -1.93 18.97
N ASP A 21 3.55 -1.13 19.93
CA ASP A 21 4.44 -1.64 20.97
C ASP A 21 3.59 -2.38 22.01
N ASN A 22 3.83 -3.68 22.14
CA ASN A 22 3.07 -4.54 23.05
C ASN A 22 3.37 -4.24 24.52
N GLU A 23 4.52 -3.63 24.84
CA GLU A 23 4.86 -3.28 26.23
C GLU A 23 4.10 -2.04 26.69
N SER A 24 4.17 -0.95 25.92
CA SER A 24 3.47 0.30 26.26
C SER A 24 2.00 0.33 25.85
N SER A 25 1.54 -0.61 25.01
CA SER A 25 0.19 -0.61 24.42
C SER A 25 -0.13 0.67 23.63
N VAL A 26 0.89 1.26 23.00
CA VAL A 26 0.80 2.50 22.23
C VAL A 26 1.43 2.28 20.85
N PHE A 27 0.86 2.92 19.83
CA PHE A 27 1.47 2.94 18.50
C PHE A 27 2.67 3.88 18.47
N ILE A 28 3.83 3.35 18.09
CA ILE A 28 5.07 4.15 18.01
C ILE A 28 5.08 5.12 16.82
N MET A 29 4.21 4.90 15.83
CA MET A 29 4.09 5.73 14.63
C MET A 29 2.61 5.98 14.29
N PRO A 30 2.28 7.15 13.69
CA PRO A 30 0.91 7.58 13.44
C PRO A 30 0.41 7.17 12.05
N TRP A 31 1.24 6.52 11.23
CA TRP A 31 1.03 6.36 9.79
C TRP A 31 -0.24 5.61 9.43
N VAL A 32 -0.64 4.63 10.24
CA VAL A 32 -1.95 3.97 10.10
C VAL A 32 -3.09 4.98 10.19
N ARG A 33 -3.10 5.84 11.21
CA ARG A 33 -4.14 6.86 11.41
C ARG A 33 -4.09 7.92 10.31
N LEU A 34 -2.90 8.42 9.99
CA LEU A 34 -2.73 9.52 9.06
C LEU A 34 -3.05 9.11 7.60
N HIS A 35 -2.57 7.95 7.15
CA HIS A 35 -2.93 7.43 5.83
C HIS A 35 -4.38 6.94 5.78
N ALA A 36 -4.99 6.55 6.89
CA ALA A 36 -6.42 6.21 6.91
C ALA A 36 -7.32 7.40 6.56
N VAL A 37 -7.01 8.59 7.10
CA VAL A 37 -7.79 9.81 6.85
C VAL A 37 -7.42 10.52 5.55
N LYS A 38 -6.27 10.15 4.97
CA LYS A 38 -5.78 10.68 3.70
C LYS A 38 -6.15 9.79 2.52
N ASP A 39 -5.84 8.51 2.60
CA ASP A 39 -5.72 7.62 1.43
C ASP A 39 -6.78 6.51 1.43
N TYR A 40 -6.84 5.71 2.49
CA TYR A 40 -7.59 4.45 2.47
C TYR A 40 -9.09 4.65 2.28
N TYR A 41 -9.69 5.61 2.99
CA TYR A 41 -11.09 5.97 2.78
C TYR A 41 -11.30 6.61 1.41
N GLN A 42 -10.53 7.65 1.10
CA GLN A 42 -10.83 8.51 -0.04
C GLN A 42 -10.62 7.81 -1.38
N MET A 43 -9.61 6.97 -1.53
CA MET A 43 -9.38 6.25 -2.79
C MET A 43 -10.57 5.35 -3.15
N ALA A 44 -11.18 4.71 -2.14
CA ALA A 44 -12.40 3.92 -2.33
C ALA A 44 -13.62 4.81 -2.57
N ALA A 45 -13.80 5.89 -1.79
CA ALA A 45 -14.94 6.79 -1.91
C ALA A 45 -14.99 7.49 -3.27
N LEU A 46 -13.83 7.84 -3.82
CA LEU A 46 -13.71 8.49 -5.13
C LEU A 46 -14.37 7.67 -6.25
N LEU A 47 -14.33 6.33 -6.17
CA LEU A 47 -14.97 5.45 -7.14
C LEU A 47 -16.48 5.62 -7.22
N GLN A 48 -17.16 6.04 -6.15
CA GLN A 48 -18.62 6.23 -6.17
C GLN A 48 -19.04 7.30 -7.20
N ARG A 49 -18.14 8.23 -7.56
CA ARG A 49 -18.35 9.24 -8.62
C ARG A 49 -18.22 8.68 -10.04
N TYR A 50 -17.61 7.51 -10.18
CA TYR A 50 -17.31 6.86 -11.46
C TYR A 50 -17.83 5.42 -11.44
N PRO A 51 -19.16 5.21 -11.46
CA PRO A 51 -19.80 3.91 -11.20
C PRO A 51 -19.48 2.83 -12.24
N THR A 52 -19.01 3.21 -13.43
CA THR A 52 -18.56 2.29 -14.48
C THR A 52 -17.18 1.72 -14.20
N LEU A 53 -16.37 2.40 -13.36
CA LEU A 53 -15.01 1.99 -13.08
C LEU A 53 -14.95 0.88 -12.04
N ARG A 54 -13.99 -0.02 -12.26
CA ARG A 54 -13.73 -1.19 -11.41
C ARG A 54 -12.27 -1.28 -11.05
N GLN A 55 -11.97 -1.62 -9.79
CA GLN A 55 -10.60 -1.66 -9.27
C GLN A 55 -10.40 -2.74 -8.22
N THR A 56 -9.15 -3.10 -7.96
CA THR A 56 -8.78 -4.06 -6.90
C THR A 56 -7.99 -3.34 -5.82
N PHE A 57 -8.33 -3.56 -4.56
CA PHE A 57 -7.60 -3.06 -3.40
C PHE A 57 -7.03 -4.24 -2.61
N ASN A 58 -5.75 -4.19 -2.28
CA ASN A 58 -5.20 -5.02 -1.21
C ASN A 58 -5.25 -4.23 0.10
N LEU A 59 -5.98 -4.73 1.08
CA LEU A 59 -5.98 -4.20 2.44
C LEU A 59 -5.23 -5.17 3.34
N THR A 60 -4.04 -4.79 3.79
CA THR A 60 -3.22 -5.72 4.56
C THR A 60 -3.81 -6.04 5.94
N PRO A 61 -3.73 -7.30 6.43
CA PRO A 61 -4.28 -7.66 7.74
C PRO A 61 -3.67 -6.89 8.92
N SER A 62 -2.36 -6.59 8.85
CA SER A 62 -1.68 -5.75 9.82
C SER A 62 -2.26 -4.34 9.86
N LEU A 63 -2.57 -3.74 8.71
CA LEU A 63 -3.24 -2.44 8.63
C LEU A 63 -4.63 -2.52 9.28
N LEU A 64 -5.45 -3.47 8.85
CA LEU A 64 -6.83 -3.63 9.33
C LEU A 64 -6.90 -3.85 10.86
N SER A 65 -5.99 -4.66 11.41
CA SER A 65 -5.91 -4.90 12.86
C SER A 65 -5.61 -3.61 13.61
N GLN A 66 -4.72 -2.77 13.09
CA GLN A 66 -4.36 -1.52 13.75
C GLN A 66 -5.49 -0.49 13.65
N LEU A 67 -6.22 -0.42 12.53
CA LEU A 67 -7.42 0.41 12.44
C LEU A 67 -8.47 0.03 13.49
N GLU A 68 -8.70 -1.27 13.70
CA GLU A 68 -9.59 -1.75 14.77
C GLU A 68 -9.09 -1.33 16.16
N SER A 69 -7.79 -1.41 16.43
CA SER A 69 -7.19 -0.94 17.69
C SER A 69 -7.39 0.57 17.91
N TYR A 70 -7.20 1.41 16.88
CA TYR A 70 -7.51 2.84 16.97
C TYR A 70 -8.98 3.09 17.31
N LEU A 71 -9.90 2.35 16.69
CA LEU A 71 -11.33 2.47 16.98
C LEU A 71 -11.68 2.03 18.40
N ASN A 72 -10.93 1.09 18.96
CA ASN A 72 -11.04 0.61 20.34
C ASN A 72 -10.29 1.48 21.38
N GLY A 73 -9.67 2.60 20.96
CA GLY A 73 -9.08 3.58 21.87
C GLY A 73 -7.57 3.49 22.04
N THR A 74 -6.88 2.60 21.33
CA THR A 74 -5.41 2.63 21.27
C THR A 74 -4.96 3.88 20.53
N GLY A 75 -4.14 4.71 21.17
CA GLY A 75 -3.57 5.91 20.56
C GLY A 75 -2.14 5.71 20.06
N ASP A 76 -1.65 6.70 19.32
CA ASP A 76 -0.24 6.81 18.91
C ASP A 76 0.53 7.89 19.68
N LEU A 77 1.86 7.83 19.62
CA LEU A 77 2.75 8.81 20.26
C LEU A 77 2.47 10.26 19.82
N TYR A 78 1.97 10.47 18.60
CA TYR A 78 1.63 11.81 18.12
C TYR A 78 0.36 12.29 18.81
N GLN A 79 -0.66 11.45 18.96
CA GLN A 79 -1.88 11.79 19.69
C GLN A 79 -1.63 12.11 21.17
N GLN A 80 -0.61 11.51 21.81
CA GLN A 80 -0.24 11.89 23.18
C GLN A 80 0.22 13.35 23.27
N ALA A 81 0.85 13.88 22.22
CA ALA A 81 1.24 15.28 22.13
C ALA A 81 0.08 16.23 21.77
N MET A 82 -1.18 15.75 21.69
CA MET A 82 -2.38 16.56 21.40
C MET A 82 -3.08 17.15 22.64
N LYS A 83 -2.51 17.02 23.84
CA LYS A 83 -3.03 17.67 25.06
C LYS A 83 -3.06 19.21 24.95
N PRO A 84 -3.71 19.93 25.87
CA PRO A 84 -3.79 21.38 25.82
C PRO A 84 -2.43 22.04 25.66
N ALA A 85 -2.30 22.98 24.73
CA ALA A 85 -0.99 23.53 24.34
C ALA A 85 -0.29 24.26 25.49
N ALA A 86 -1.07 24.84 26.42
CA ALA A 86 -0.57 25.48 27.63
C ALA A 86 0.05 24.48 28.64
N GLU A 87 -0.27 23.19 28.53
CA GLU A 87 0.16 22.13 29.46
C GLU A 87 1.33 21.29 28.91
N LEU A 88 1.83 21.61 27.71
CA LEU A 88 2.95 20.91 27.08
C LEU A 88 4.23 21.06 27.92
N SER A 89 4.82 19.91 28.26
CA SER A 89 6.18 19.85 28.78
C SER A 89 7.19 20.17 27.69
N ASP A 90 8.41 20.52 28.07
CA ASP A 90 9.45 20.80 27.07
C ASP A 90 9.84 19.55 26.26
N ARG A 91 9.60 18.34 26.78
CA ARG A 91 9.78 17.10 26.01
C ARG A 91 8.75 17.00 24.87
N GLU A 92 7.49 17.29 25.16
CA GLU A 92 6.42 17.24 24.15
C GLU A 92 6.53 18.40 23.15
N LYS A 93 6.93 19.60 23.60
CA LYS A 93 7.25 20.71 22.68
C LYS A 93 8.33 20.32 21.68
N ARG A 94 9.43 19.71 22.14
CA ARG A 94 10.48 19.20 21.25
C ARG A 94 9.95 18.15 20.29
N PHE A 95 9.12 17.22 20.78
CA PHE A 95 8.49 16.21 19.95
C PHE A 95 7.65 16.84 18.83
N LEU A 96 6.79 17.82 19.15
CA LEU A 96 6.00 18.56 18.15
C LEU A 96 6.90 19.22 17.11
N LEU A 97 7.95 19.94 17.52
CA LEU A 97 8.85 20.65 16.58
C LEU A 97 9.70 19.73 15.71
N LEU A 98 9.88 18.47 16.10
CA LEU A 98 10.58 17.46 15.31
C LEU A 98 9.64 16.72 14.35
N HIS A 99 8.43 16.41 14.79
CA HIS A 99 7.57 15.43 14.12
C HIS A 99 6.29 16.00 13.51
N TYR A 100 5.80 17.16 13.96
CA TYR A 100 4.58 17.76 13.41
C TYR A 100 4.81 18.52 12.11
N PHE A 101 5.96 18.30 11.48
CA PHE A 101 6.27 18.69 10.10
C PHE A 101 6.56 17.48 9.21
N ASP A 102 6.23 16.26 9.68
CA ASP A 102 6.40 15.01 8.93
C ASP A 102 5.27 14.86 7.90
N ILE A 103 5.35 15.69 6.85
CA ILE A 103 4.60 15.68 5.59
C ILE A 103 5.38 16.53 4.59
N HIS A 104 5.17 16.38 3.27
CA HIS A 104 6.00 17.07 2.28
C HIS A 104 6.02 18.61 2.47
N TRP A 105 7.21 19.16 2.77
CA TRP A 105 7.38 20.59 3.12
C TRP A 105 6.95 21.53 2.00
N GLU A 106 7.41 21.34 0.77
CA GLU A 106 7.11 22.29 -0.31
C GLU A 106 5.68 22.12 -0.87
N ARG A 107 5.29 20.88 -1.21
CA ARG A 107 4.01 20.55 -1.84
C ARG A 107 2.81 20.74 -0.92
N VAL A 108 2.99 20.57 0.40
CA VAL A 108 1.91 20.69 1.39
C VAL A 108 2.11 21.90 2.30
N ILE A 109 3.15 21.90 3.15
CA ILE A 109 3.34 22.93 4.19
C ILE A 109 3.50 24.32 3.58
N GLY A 110 4.32 24.44 2.53
CA GLY A 110 4.65 25.69 1.86
C GLY A 110 3.45 26.40 1.21
N ARG A 111 2.35 25.67 0.99
CA ARG A 111 1.10 26.21 0.43
C ARG A 111 0.12 26.71 1.50
N ILE A 112 0.37 26.40 2.77
CA ILE A 112 -0.49 26.77 3.89
C ILE A 112 0.22 27.89 4.67
N PRO A 113 -0.24 29.17 4.59
CA PRO A 113 0.52 30.31 5.08
C PRO A 113 0.97 30.19 6.55
N ARG A 114 0.05 29.82 7.45
CA ARG A 114 0.36 29.68 8.88
C ARG A 114 1.26 28.47 9.16
N TYR A 115 1.04 27.34 8.49
CA TYR A 115 1.87 26.16 8.71
C TYR A 115 3.30 26.37 8.20
N ARG A 116 3.47 27.08 7.07
CA ARG A 116 4.77 27.55 6.58
C ARG A 116 5.45 28.51 7.57
N GLU A 117 4.70 29.48 8.12
CA GLU A 117 5.23 30.41 9.14
C GLU A 117 5.77 29.64 10.35
N LEU A 118 5.06 28.60 10.81
CA LEU A 118 5.52 27.73 11.89
C LEU A 118 6.80 26.99 11.49
N LEU A 119 6.87 26.39 10.29
CA LEU A 119 8.10 25.71 9.83
C LEU A 119 9.29 26.67 9.73
N GLU A 120 9.10 27.88 9.22
CA GLU A 120 10.13 28.95 9.17
C GLU A 120 10.59 29.31 10.58
N LYS A 121 9.64 29.45 11.51
CA LYS A 121 9.90 29.70 12.92
C LYS A 121 10.62 28.53 13.60
N GLN A 122 10.42 27.30 13.14
CA GLN A 122 11.16 26.13 13.60
C GLN A 122 12.59 26.13 13.07
N GLY A 123 12.79 26.65 11.84
CA GLY A 123 14.11 26.84 11.24
C GLY A 123 14.57 25.69 10.34
N TYR A 124 13.63 24.93 9.78
CA TYR A 124 13.92 23.83 8.84
C TYR A 124 14.86 22.76 9.39
N ARG A 125 14.75 22.45 10.69
CA ARG A 125 15.58 21.47 11.38
C ARG A 125 14.91 20.10 11.38
N LYS A 126 15.68 19.05 11.18
CA LYS A 126 15.23 17.65 11.33
C LYS A 126 15.91 16.93 12.48
N GLU A 127 16.99 17.53 13.02
CA GLU A 127 17.82 16.93 14.06
C GLU A 127 17.57 17.59 15.43
N PRO A 128 17.55 16.83 16.54
CA PRO A 128 17.25 17.35 17.88
C PRO A 128 18.12 18.53 18.31
N ALA A 129 19.40 18.53 17.96
CA ALA A 129 20.36 19.56 18.36
C ALA A 129 20.01 20.98 17.87
N GLY A 130 19.20 21.09 16.81
CA GLY A 130 18.80 22.38 16.23
C GLY A 130 17.51 22.97 16.79
N ILE A 131 16.79 22.27 17.68
CA ILE A 131 15.42 22.63 18.09
C ILE A 131 15.39 23.56 19.32
N GLU A 132 16.44 23.61 20.14
CA GLU A 132 16.45 24.41 21.37
C GLU A 132 16.19 25.90 21.11
N GLU A 133 16.80 26.46 20.07
CA GLU A 133 16.58 27.85 19.65
C GLU A 133 15.14 28.09 19.12
N ALA A 134 14.50 27.05 18.60
CA ALA A 134 13.10 27.12 18.17
C ALA A 134 12.13 27.14 19.35
N LEU A 135 12.41 26.39 20.42
CA LEU A 135 11.55 26.35 21.62
C LEU A 135 11.30 27.74 22.21
N ALA A 136 12.34 28.57 22.29
CA ALA A 136 12.26 29.93 22.83
C ALA A 136 11.44 30.88 21.95
N ARG A 137 11.27 30.57 20.65
CA ARG A 137 10.51 31.39 19.72
C ARG A 137 9.01 31.10 19.80
N TYR A 138 8.62 29.86 20.10
CA TYR A 138 7.23 29.40 20.06
C TYR A 138 6.40 29.80 21.30
N THR A 139 5.19 30.28 21.04
CA THR A 139 4.16 30.56 22.05
C THR A 139 3.21 29.37 22.20
N PRO A 140 2.39 29.31 23.28
CA PRO A 140 1.34 28.29 23.39
C PRO A 140 0.40 28.25 22.17
N GLN A 141 0.02 29.40 21.61
CA GLN A 141 -0.83 29.45 20.42
C GLN A 141 -0.14 28.88 19.18
N ASP A 142 1.18 29.04 19.03
CA ASP A 142 1.93 28.43 17.93
C ASP A 142 1.90 26.90 18.00
N TYR A 143 1.98 26.32 19.20
CA TYR A 143 1.86 24.88 19.40
C TYR A 143 0.45 24.38 19.12
N LEU A 144 -0.59 25.11 19.55
CA LEU A 144 -1.97 24.76 19.24
C LEU A 144 -2.24 24.81 17.72
N ASP A 145 -1.76 25.86 17.06
CA ASP A 145 -1.88 25.97 15.61
C ASP A 145 -1.11 24.86 14.88
N LEU A 146 0.06 24.47 15.39
CA LEU A 146 0.84 23.36 14.84
C LEU A 146 0.11 22.02 15.01
N GLN A 147 -0.47 21.76 16.19
CA GLN A 147 -1.27 20.57 16.47
C GLN A 147 -2.44 20.43 15.49
N VAL A 148 -3.17 21.52 15.26
CA VAL A 148 -4.30 21.54 14.33
C VAL A 148 -3.82 21.39 12.89
N TRP A 149 -2.83 22.15 12.45
CA TRP A 149 -2.38 22.10 11.06
C TRP A 149 -1.76 20.78 10.66
N PHE A 150 -0.97 20.13 11.52
CA PHE A 150 -0.44 18.80 11.24
C PHE A 150 -1.59 17.83 10.93
N ASN A 151 -2.57 17.73 11.83
CA ASN A 151 -3.67 16.79 11.67
C ASN A 151 -4.63 17.16 10.53
N LEU A 152 -4.87 18.46 10.30
CA LEU A 152 -5.69 18.94 9.20
C LEU A 152 -4.99 18.79 7.84
N ALA A 153 -3.67 18.94 7.76
CA ALA A 153 -2.92 18.76 6.51
C ALA A 153 -2.93 17.30 6.03
N TRP A 154 -3.03 16.35 6.96
CA TRP A 154 -3.12 14.92 6.66
C TRP A 154 -4.51 14.43 6.25
N ILE A 155 -5.58 15.20 6.48
CA ILE A 155 -6.91 14.81 5.95
C ILE A 155 -6.95 15.13 4.45
N ASP A 156 -7.47 14.18 3.66
CA ASP A 156 -7.58 14.34 2.21
C ASP A 156 -8.20 15.69 1.81
N PRO A 157 -7.62 16.41 0.81
CA PRO A 157 -8.13 17.71 0.37
C PRO A 157 -9.63 17.72 0.05
N GLN A 158 -10.14 16.68 -0.61
CA GLN A 158 -11.52 16.61 -1.00
C GLN A 158 -12.45 16.41 0.22
N ILE A 159 -12.05 15.58 1.19
CA ILE A 159 -12.79 15.42 2.45
C ILE A 159 -12.85 16.76 3.21
N ARG A 160 -11.74 17.50 3.25
CA ARG A 160 -11.69 18.81 3.92
C ARG A 160 -12.60 19.84 3.27
N GLU A 161 -12.71 19.83 1.95
CA GLU A 161 -13.57 20.75 1.21
C GLU A 161 -15.06 20.43 1.38
N GLU A 162 -15.41 19.14 1.51
CA GLU A 162 -16.80 18.68 1.60
C GLU A 162 -17.40 18.75 3.01
N ASP A 163 -16.56 18.61 4.05
CA ASP A 163 -17.00 18.78 5.44
C ASP A 163 -16.93 20.26 5.85
N SER A 164 -18.08 20.84 6.20
CA SER A 164 -18.19 22.27 6.53
C SER A 164 -17.31 22.72 7.70
N PHE A 165 -17.06 21.83 8.67
CA PHE A 165 -16.21 22.16 9.81
C PHE A 165 -14.73 22.15 9.41
N LEU A 166 -14.29 21.13 8.67
CA LEU A 166 -12.91 21.06 8.18
C LEU A 166 -12.59 22.20 7.20
N ALA A 167 -13.51 22.52 6.30
CA ALA A 167 -13.39 23.66 5.39
C ALA A 167 -13.31 24.98 6.18
N GLY A 168 -14.13 25.11 7.22
CA GLY A 168 -14.11 26.26 8.14
C GLY A 168 -12.77 26.41 8.86
N LEU A 169 -12.19 25.32 9.36
CA LEU A 169 -10.85 25.33 9.97
C LEU A 169 -9.79 25.77 8.96
N ALA A 170 -9.78 25.18 7.77
CA ALA A 170 -8.81 25.53 6.73
C ALA A 170 -8.91 27.01 6.34
N ALA A 171 -10.13 27.56 6.25
CA ALA A 171 -10.37 28.97 5.95
C ALA A 171 -9.97 29.91 7.11
N LYS A 172 -10.22 29.52 8.36
CA LYS A 172 -9.79 30.27 9.56
C LYS A 172 -8.28 30.41 9.62
N GLY A 173 -7.57 29.32 9.34
CA GLY A 173 -6.15 29.29 9.02
C GLY A 173 -5.16 29.50 10.18
N ARG A 174 -5.58 30.09 11.31
CA ARG A 174 -4.75 30.35 12.49
C ARG A 174 -5.60 30.60 13.73
N ASP A 175 -4.96 30.76 14.89
CA ASP A 175 -5.58 31.14 16.16
C ASP A 175 -6.71 30.16 16.55
N TYR A 176 -6.40 28.86 16.41
CA TYR A 176 -7.34 27.80 16.71
C TYR A 176 -7.58 27.67 18.21
N THR A 177 -8.71 27.05 18.56
CA THR A 177 -9.13 26.75 19.93
C THR A 177 -8.92 25.28 20.26
N GLU A 178 -8.89 24.96 21.55
CA GLU A 178 -8.79 23.58 22.04
C GLU A 178 -10.03 22.77 21.62
N GLU A 179 -11.20 23.39 21.64
CA GLU A 179 -12.47 22.78 21.21
C GLU A 179 -12.45 22.41 19.72
N GLU A 180 -11.92 23.30 18.87
CA GLU A 180 -11.72 23.02 17.44
C GLU A 180 -10.76 21.85 17.20
N LYS A 181 -9.66 21.79 17.97
CA LYS A 181 -8.71 20.67 17.92
C LYS A 181 -9.40 19.35 18.30
N GLU A 182 -10.22 19.33 19.34
CA GLU A 182 -10.98 18.14 19.72
C GLU A 182 -11.94 17.67 18.62
N VAL A 183 -12.67 18.60 18.00
CA VAL A 183 -13.59 18.28 16.89
C VAL A 183 -12.82 17.71 15.70
N LEU A 184 -11.66 18.29 15.35
CA LEU A 184 -10.78 17.76 14.29
C LEU A 184 -10.38 16.30 14.55
N MET A 185 -9.99 15.98 15.80
CA MET A 185 -9.63 14.62 16.16
C MET A 185 -10.83 13.65 16.11
N ARG A 186 -12.04 14.12 16.45
CA ARG A 186 -13.26 13.34 16.25
C ARG A 186 -13.53 13.06 14.77
N LYS A 187 -13.34 14.06 13.89
CA LYS A 187 -13.48 13.91 12.44
C LYS A 187 -12.53 12.86 11.86
N GLN A 188 -11.27 12.83 12.31
CA GLN A 188 -10.35 11.76 11.92
C GLN A 188 -10.86 10.37 12.32
N ARG A 189 -11.38 10.22 13.54
CA ARG A 189 -11.94 8.95 14.02
C ARG A 189 -13.19 8.53 13.22
N GLU A 190 -14.05 9.48 12.85
CA GLU A 190 -15.22 9.23 11.98
C GLU A 190 -14.79 8.67 10.62
N ILE A 191 -13.77 9.24 9.98
CA ILE A 191 -13.25 8.77 8.69
C ILE A 191 -12.68 7.34 8.83
N ILE A 192 -11.87 7.09 9.86
CA ILE A 192 -11.31 5.75 10.13
C ILE A 192 -12.40 4.71 10.31
N ALA A 193 -13.46 5.05 11.05
CA ALA A 193 -14.59 4.15 11.30
C ALA A 193 -15.36 3.81 10.02
N ALA A 194 -15.32 4.69 9.01
CA ALA A 194 -16.04 4.52 7.76
C ALA A 194 -15.30 3.67 6.71
N ILE A 195 -13.99 3.40 6.88
CA ILE A 195 -13.17 2.66 5.90
C ILE A 195 -13.74 1.28 5.60
N ILE A 196 -13.85 0.41 6.61
CA ILE A 196 -14.30 -0.98 6.40
C ILE A 196 -15.75 -1.02 5.89
N PRO A 197 -16.71 -0.25 6.46
CA PRO A 197 -18.07 -0.18 5.92
C PRO A 197 -18.14 0.22 4.44
N LEU A 198 -17.42 1.27 4.02
CA LEU A 198 -17.39 1.72 2.63
C LEU A 198 -16.84 0.63 1.70
N HIS A 199 -15.74 0.00 2.09
CA HIS A 199 -15.16 -1.09 1.29
C HIS A 199 -16.12 -2.28 1.16
N ARG A 200 -16.88 -2.61 2.21
CA ARG A 200 -17.93 -3.65 2.15
C ARG A 200 -19.05 -3.28 1.19
N GLU A 201 -19.50 -2.01 1.20
CA GLU A 201 -20.53 -1.51 0.29
C GLU A 201 -20.09 -1.65 -1.17
N LEU A 202 -18.89 -1.15 -1.49
CA LEU A 202 -18.34 -1.20 -2.85
C LEU A 202 -18.07 -2.64 -3.31
N LEU A 203 -17.62 -3.51 -2.40
CA LEU A 203 -17.44 -4.94 -2.69
C LEU A 203 -18.78 -5.61 -2.99
N ALA A 204 -19.82 -5.32 -2.21
CA ALA A 204 -21.17 -5.86 -2.43
C ALA A 204 -21.80 -5.34 -3.74
N ALA A 205 -21.52 -4.10 -4.13
CA ALA A 205 -21.89 -3.54 -5.43
C ALA A 205 -21.08 -4.14 -6.60
N GLY A 206 -20.05 -4.95 -6.31
CA GLY A 206 -19.11 -5.49 -7.29
C GLY A 206 -18.22 -4.43 -7.94
N GLN A 207 -18.21 -3.21 -7.42
CA GLN A 207 -17.42 -2.11 -7.98
C GLN A 207 -15.93 -2.31 -7.70
N ILE A 208 -15.61 -2.90 -6.54
CA ILE A 208 -14.24 -3.26 -6.18
C ILE A 208 -14.11 -4.75 -5.94
N GLU A 209 -12.88 -5.22 -6.05
CA GLU A 209 -12.41 -6.46 -5.47
C GLU A 209 -11.49 -6.14 -4.30
N ILE A 210 -11.59 -6.90 -3.20
CA ILE A 210 -10.65 -6.79 -2.09
C ILE A 210 -9.84 -8.08 -2.03
N MET A 211 -8.52 -7.95 -2.09
CA MET A 211 -7.57 -9.03 -1.90
C MET A 211 -6.84 -8.89 -0.55
N THR A 212 -6.10 -9.91 -0.15
CA THR A 212 -5.34 -9.92 1.12
C THR A 212 -3.86 -10.19 0.88
N THR A 213 -3.06 -10.11 1.95
CA THR A 213 -1.63 -10.49 2.01
C THR A 213 -1.39 -11.41 3.23
N PRO A 214 -0.26 -12.11 3.40
CA PRO A 214 0.08 -12.80 4.65
C PRO A 214 0.16 -11.79 5.82
N PHE A 215 -0.33 -12.18 7.00
CA PHE A 215 -0.81 -11.25 8.05
C PHE A 215 0.09 -10.05 8.37
N TYR A 216 1.37 -10.28 8.68
CA TYR A 216 2.34 -9.23 9.04
C TYR A 216 3.24 -8.79 7.88
N HIS A 217 2.79 -9.02 6.64
CA HIS A 217 3.52 -8.68 5.41
C HIS A 217 4.97 -9.25 5.33
N PRO A 218 5.25 -10.51 5.73
CA PRO A 218 6.58 -11.09 5.59
C PRO A 218 6.92 -11.42 4.12
N ILE A 219 8.20 -11.39 3.77
CA ILE A 219 8.68 -11.85 2.46
C ILE A 219 8.53 -13.37 2.37
N LEU A 220 7.37 -13.82 1.89
CA LEU A 220 6.91 -15.20 1.97
C LEU A 220 7.93 -16.23 1.43
N PRO A 221 8.62 -16.01 0.29
CA PRO A 221 9.69 -16.90 -0.16
C PRO A 221 10.77 -17.19 0.89
N LEU A 222 11.16 -16.18 1.68
CA LEU A 222 12.24 -16.29 2.66
C LEU A 222 11.80 -16.95 3.97
N ILE A 223 10.51 -16.90 4.28
CA ILE A 223 9.95 -17.64 5.43
C ILE A 223 9.82 -19.13 5.09
N ILE A 224 9.37 -19.44 3.86
CA ILE A 224 9.27 -20.83 3.37
C ILE A 224 10.65 -21.48 3.35
N ASP A 225 11.63 -20.86 2.69
CA ASP A 225 13.03 -21.29 2.71
C ASP A 225 13.94 -20.11 2.33
N ASN A 226 14.78 -19.65 3.27
CA ASN A 226 15.67 -18.51 3.03
C ASN A 226 16.76 -18.77 1.98
N ARG A 227 17.01 -20.03 1.58
CA ARG A 227 17.89 -20.38 0.46
C ARG A 227 17.30 -20.01 -0.89
N SER A 228 15.98 -19.76 -0.96
CA SER A 228 15.31 -19.25 -2.17
C SER A 228 15.95 -17.96 -2.68
N ALA A 229 16.61 -17.18 -1.82
CA ALA A 229 17.41 -16.02 -2.20
C ALA A 229 18.52 -16.34 -3.23
N ARG A 230 19.12 -17.53 -3.15
CA ARG A 230 20.16 -17.96 -4.11
C ARG A 230 19.60 -18.27 -5.50
N ALA A 231 18.31 -18.59 -5.62
CA ALA A 231 17.67 -18.78 -6.93
C ALA A 231 17.60 -17.47 -7.72
N ALA A 232 17.43 -16.33 -7.03
CA ALA A 232 17.41 -15.00 -7.63
C ALA A 232 18.81 -14.37 -7.75
N SER A 233 19.70 -14.68 -6.80
CA SER A 233 21.04 -14.11 -6.66
C SER A 233 22.07 -15.20 -6.31
N PRO A 234 22.62 -15.91 -7.33
CA PRO A 234 23.64 -16.93 -7.10
C PRO A 234 24.83 -16.38 -6.32
N GLY A 235 25.28 -17.10 -5.30
CA GLY A 235 26.42 -16.70 -4.47
C GLY A 235 26.13 -15.67 -3.37
N ILE A 236 24.87 -15.20 -3.22
CA ILE A 236 24.52 -14.30 -2.11
C ILE A 236 24.86 -14.97 -0.76
N PRO A 237 25.56 -14.26 0.16
CA PRO A 237 25.77 -14.74 1.52
C PRO A 237 24.42 -15.03 2.18
N LEU A 238 24.29 -16.13 2.89
CA LEU A 238 23.07 -16.45 3.64
C LEU A 238 23.39 -16.47 5.13
N PRO A 239 22.43 -16.07 5.98
CA PRO A 239 22.48 -16.34 7.41
C PRO A 239 22.33 -17.85 7.64
N ARG A 240 22.23 -18.24 8.91
CA ARG A 240 21.79 -19.56 9.33
C ARG A 240 20.52 -19.96 8.56
N TYR A 241 20.45 -21.25 8.25
CA TYR A 241 19.29 -21.84 7.58
C TYR A 241 18.00 -21.54 8.37
N PHE A 242 17.03 -20.97 7.66
CA PHE A 242 15.71 -20.61 8.18
C PHE A 242 14.66 -21.04 7.16
N ALA A 243 13.82 -22.00 7.53
CA ALA A 243 12.79 -22.55 6.67
C ALA A 243 11.64 -23.05 7.55
N TYR A 244 10.57 -22.26 7.61
CA TYR A 244 9.38 -22.51 8.42
C TYR A 244 8.13 -22.32 7.52
N PRO A 245 7.90 -23.23 6.55
CA PRO A 245 6.72 -23.16 5.69
C PRO A 245 5.39 -23.19 6.47
N GLU A 246 5.37 -23.77 7.66
CA GLU A 246 4.25 -23.72 8.60
C GLU A 246 3.95 -22.30 9.10
N ASP A 247 4.97 -21.51 9.46
CA ASP A 247 4.80 -20.12 9.87
C ASP A 247 4.29 -19.26 8.69
N ALA A 248 4.82 -19.51 7.48
CA ALA A 248 4.32 -18.91 6.25
C ALA A 248 2.85 -19.24 5.99
N ARG A 249 2.44 -20.49 6.22
CA ARG A 249 1.05 -20.93 6.10
C ARG A 249 0.16 -20.28 7.15
N ASP A 250 0.62 -20.15 8.39
CA ASP A 250 -0.14 -19.53 9.48
C ASP A 250 -0.40 -18.05 9.23
N GLN A 251 0.55 -17.33 8.64
CA GLN A 251 0.37 -15.95 8.18
C GLN A 251 -0.79 -15.84 7.18
N LEU A 252 -0.92 -16.79 6.25
CA LEU A 252 -2.01 -16.83 5.28
C LEU A 252 -3.34 -17.25 5.91
N VAL A 253 -3.34 -18.25 6.80
CA VAL A 253 -4.56 -18.71 7.49
C VAL A 253 -5.15 -17.60 8.35
N ASN A 254 -4.31 -16.88 9.10
CA ASN A 254 -4.76 -15.76 9.92
C ASN A 254 -5.33 -14.62 9.05
N ALA A 255 -4.69 -14.33 7.91
CA ALA A 255 -5.19 -13.37 6.95
C ALA A 255 -6.57 -13.77 6.39
N LEU A 256 -6.75 -15.03 5.98
CA LEU A 256 -8.02 -15.56 5.50
C LEU A 256 -9.12 -15.50 6.58
N ARG A 257 -8.78 -15.79 7.84
CA ARG A 257 -9.73 -15.70 8.96
C ARG A 257 -10.19 -14.26 9.17
N GLN A 258 -9.26 -13.30 9.18
CA GLN A 258 -9.61 -11.89 9.36
C GLN A 258 -10.42 -11.36 8.18
N TYR A 259 -10.01 -11.65 6.95
CA TYR A 259 -10.75 -11.26 5.75
C TYR A 259 -12.19 -11.76 5.81
N ARG A 260 -12.40 -13.05 6.15
CA ARG A 260 -13.75 -13.62 6.27
C ARG A 260 -14.59 -12.91 7.34
N ARG A 261 -13.99 -12.55 8.48
CA ARG A 261 -14.67 -11.81 9.55
C ARG A 261 -15.11 -10.42 9.09
N LEU A 262 -14.28 -9.72 8.32
CA LEU A 262 -14.53 -8.34 7.90
C LEU A 262 -15.41 -8.24 6.65
N PHE A 263 -15.24 -9.15 5.69
CA PHE A 263 -15.83 -9.08 4.35
C PHE A 263 -16.71 -10.29 3.97
N GLY A 264 -16.84 -11.30 4.84
CA GLY A 264 -17.81 -12.40 4.71
C GLY A 264 -17.34 -13.62 3.92
N GLU A 265 -16.73 -13.41 2.75
CA GLU A 265 -16.25 -14.48 1.85
C GLU A 265 -14.74 -14.73 1.97
N LYS A 266 -14.18 -15.65 1.17
CA LYS A 266 -12.72 -15.77 1.01
C LYS A 266 -12.22 -14.79 -0.06
N PRO A 267 -11.04 -14.16 0.12
CA PRO A 267 -10.46 -13.33 -0.91
C PRO A 267 -10.09 -14.17 -2.14
N PRO A 268 -10.42 -13.72 -3.36
CA PRO A 268 -10.02 -14.40 -4.59
C PRO A 268 -8.50 -14.37 -4.82
N GLY A 269 -7.86 -13.26 -4.46
CA GLY A 269 -6.47 -12.96 -4.75
C GLY A 269 -5.59 -12.83 -3.51
N LEU A 270 -4.29 -13.10 -3.70
CA LEU A 270 -3.23 -12.78 -2.74
C LEU A 270 -2.29 -11.74 -3.34
N TRP A 271 -1.94 -10.71 -2.56
CA TRP A 271 -0.82 -9.82 -2.84
C TRP A 271 0.38 -10.37 -2.07
N PRO A 272 1.38 -10.96 -2.74
CA PRO A 272 2.61 -11.34 -2.06
C PRO A 272 3.32 -10.06 -1.60
N PRO A 273 3.80 -9.95 -0.35
CA PRO A 273 4.55 -8.80 0.10
C PRO A 273 5.68 -8.47 -0.87
N GLU A 274 5.72 -7.22 -1.32
CA GLU A 274 6.72 -6.73 -2.30
C GLU A 274 6.63 -7.47 -3.66
N MET A 275 5.47 -8.05 -3.95
CA MET A 275 5.28 -8.98 -5.08
C MET A 275 6.28 -10.13 -5.10
N ALA A 276 6.82 -10.48 -3.94
CA ALA A 276 7.83 -11.53 -3.79
C ALA A 276 7.20 -12.90 -3.99
N VAL A 277 7.64 -13.63 -5.01
CA VAL A 277 7.14 -14.96 -5.37
C VAL A 277 8.26 -16.00 -5.44
N SER A 278 7.90 -17.27 -5.32
CA SER A 278 8.78 -18.42 -5.53
C SER A 278 7.97 -19.65 -5.94
N PRO A 279 8.56 -20.67 -6.59
CA PRO A 279 7.83 -21.91 -6.90
C PRO A 279 7.14 -22.55 -5.69
N GLU A 280 7.82 -22.53 -4.54
CA GLU A 280 7.42 -23.25 -3.32
C GLU A 280 6.12 -22.70 -2.69
N MET A 281 5.74 -21.45 -2.98
CA MET A 281 4.48 -20.91 -2.47
C MET A 281 3.27 -21.41 -3.25
N VAL A 282 3.42 -21.80 -4.53
CA VAL A 282 2.27 -22.12 -5.40
C VAL A 282 1.39 -23.24 -4.84
N PRO A 283 1.94 -24.39 -4.39
CA PRO A 283 1.12 -25.42 -3.75
C PRO A 283 0.38 -24.91 -2.50
N MET A 284 1.08 -24.14 -1.64
CA MET A 284 0.49 -23.57 -0.43
C MET A 284 -0.68 -22.63 -0.74
N LEU A 285 -0.56 -21.78 -1.76
CA LEU A 285 -1.63 -20.86 -2.17
C LEU A 285 -2.83 -21.61 -2.75
N ALA A 286 -2.58 -22.62 -3.59
CA ALA A 286 -3.62 -23.46 -4.17
C ALA A 286 -4.40 -24.22 -3.10
N ASP A 287 -3.71 -24.85 -2.13
CA ASP A 287 -4.31 -25.60 -1.02
C ASP A 287 -5.19 -24.72 -0.13
N LEU A 288 -4.82 -23.45 0.06
CA LEU A 288 -5.60 -22.49 0.84
C LEU A 288 -6.79 -21.90 0.07
N GLY A 289 -6.87 -22.16 -1.24
CA GLY A 289 -7.97 -21.78 -2.12
C GLY A 289 -7.85 -20.38 -2.74
N PHE A 290 -6.64 -19.80 -2.78
CA PHE A 290 -6.40 -18.60 -3.56
C PHE A 290 -6.51 -18.92 -5.06
N ARG A 291 -7.24 -18.09 -5.81
CA ARG A 291 -7.45 -18.31 -7.24
C ARG A 291 -6.40 -17.61 -8.08
N TRP A 292 -5.92 -16.46 -7.62
CA TRP A 292 -4.92 -15.70 -8.35
C TRP A 292 -3.92 -14.97 -7.44
N THR A 293 -2.77 -14.60 -8.01
CA THR A 293 -1.76 -13.76 -7.36
C THR A 293 -1.09 -12.84 -8.39
N ILE A 294 -0.26 -11.90 -7.95
CA ILE A 294 0.38 -10.89 -8.79
C ILE A 294 1.89 -10.85 -8.59
N SER A 295 2.64 -10.57 -9.66
CA SER A 295 4.06 -10.26 -9.56
C SER A 295 4.52 -9.25 -10.62
N ASP A 296 5.82 -8.96 -10.67
CA ASP A 296 6.42 -7.98 -11.56
C ASP A 296 6.76 -8.54 -12.95
N GLU A 297 6.72 -7.70 -13.99
CA GLU A 297 7.06 -8.12 -15.36
C GLU A 297 8.47 -8.72 -15.49
N GLY A 298 9.44 -8.28 -14.68
CA GLY A 298 10.77 -8.87 -14.69
C GLY A 298 10.80 -10.29 -14.14
N ILE A 299 9.86 -10.66 -13.25
CA ILE A 299 9.66 -12.04 -12.83
C ILE A 299 9.09 -12.87 -13.98
N LEU A 300 8.14 -12.33 -14.74
CA LEU A 300 7.62 -12.98 -15.95
C LEU A 300 8.74 -13.23 -16.97
N VAL A 301 9.54 -12.21 -17.27
CA VAL A 301 10.67 -12.30 -18.22
C VAL A 301 11.63 -13.42 -17.82
N LYS A 302 12.04 -13.49 -16.55
CA LYS A 302 12.94 -14.53 -16.07
C LYS A 302 12.31 -15.92 -16.02
N SER A 303 11.00 -16.00 -15.79
CA SER A 303 10.23 -17.25 -15.77
C SER A 303 10.08 -17.85 -17.17
N LEU A 304 9.77 -17.01 -18.17
CA LEU A 304 9.59 -17.42 -19.56
C LEU A 304 10.90 -17.53 -20.35
N GLY A 305 11.94 -16.78 -19.96
CA GLY A 305 13.14 -16.59 -20.77
C GLY A 305 12.88 -15.74 -22.03
N VAL A 306 11.81 -14.95 -22.03
CA VAL A 306 11.40 -14.08 -23.13
C VAL A 306 11.43 -12.64 -22.66
N PRO A 307 12.28 -11.76 -23.24
CA PRO A 307 12.34 -10.36 -22.82
C PRO A 307 11.09 -9.59 -23.27
N ILE A 308 10.63 -8.67 -22.43
CA ILE A 308 9.68 -7.62 -22.81
C ILE A 308 10.51 -6.49 -23.41
N ARG A 309 10.27 -6.20 -24.70
CA ARG A 309 11.01 -5.18 -25.44
C ARG A 309 10.18 -3.92 -25.46
N ARG A 310 10.79 -2.76 -25.20
CA ARG A 310 10.13 -1.46 -25.25
C ARG A 310 10.77 -0.56 -26.31
N ASP A 311 10.00 0.33 -26.92
CA ASP A 311 10.52 1.42 -27.74
C ASP A 311 11.12 2.55 -26.88
N GLU A 312 11.62 3.61 -27.52
CA GLU A 312 12.20 4.79 -26.84
C GLU A 312 11.20 5.56 -25.96
N TYR A 313 9.89 5.37 -26.21
CA TYR A 313 8.82 5.99 -25.44
C TYR A 313 8.31 5.08 -24.32
N GLY A 314 8.82 3.85 -24.20
CA GLY A 314 8.42 2.87 -23.20
C GLY A 314 7.26 1.95 -23.62
N HIS A 315 6.78 1.98 -24.87
CA HIS A 315 5.72 1.08 -25.32
C HIS A 315 6.24 -0.33 -25.58
N VAL A 316 5.51 -1.34 -25.10
CA VAL A 316 5.88 -2.75 -25.32
C VAL A 316 5.71 -3.13 -26.80
N LEU A 317 6.79 -3.64 -27.40
CA LEU A 317 6.88 -4.08 -28.80
C LEU A 317 6.37 -5.51 -29.02
N ASN A 318 6.34 -6.33 -27.96
CA ASN A 318 5.77 -7.69 -27.95
C ASN A 318 4.60 -7.78 -26.95
N PRO A 319 3.52 -7.01 -27.14
CA PRO A 319 2.50 -6.75 -26.12
C PRO A 319 1.74 -8.02 -25.70
N THR A 320 1.66 -9.04 -26.56
CA THR A 320 1.04 -10.32 -26.23
C THR A 320 1.80 -11.12 -25.17
N VAL A 321 3.05 -10.77 -24.83
CA VAL A 321 3.78 -11.41 -23.73
C VAL A 321 3.35 -10.82 -22.38
N LEU A 322 3.20 -9.51 -22.27
CA LEU A 322 2.92 -8.88 -20.98
C LEU A 322 1.41 -8.80 -20.68
N TYR A 323 0.60 -8.40 -21.65
CA TYR A 323 -0.77 -7.96 -21.41
C TYR A 323 -1.80 -9.11 -21.38
N GLN A 324 -1.47 -10.19 -20.69
CA GLN A 324 -2.37 -11.33 -20.46
C GLN A 324 -2.02 -12.07 -19.16
N PRO A 325 -2.98 -12.79 -18.56
CA PRO A 325 -2.70 -13.63 -17.42
C PRO A 325 -2.06 -14.96 -17.84
N TYR A 326 -1.36 -15.60 -16.90
CA TYR A 326 -0.69 -16.88 -17.07
C TYR A 326 -1.15 -17.88 -16.01
N ARG A 327 -1.28 -19.15 -16.39
CA ARG A 327 -1.45 -20.24 -15.41
C ARG A 327 -0.09 -20.80 -15.02
N VAL A 328 0.31 -20.61 -13.76
CA VAL A 328 1.58 -21.13 -13.25
C VAL A 328 1.34 -22.51 -12.62
N LYS A 329 2.10 -23.52 -13.08
CA LYS A 329 1.92 -24.92 -12.67
C LYS A 329 3.14 -25.44 -11.92
N ILE A 330 3.01 -25.71 -10.63
CA ILE A 330 4.11 -26.21 -9.79
C ILE A 330 3.65 -27.45 -9.03
N GLN A 331 4.42 -28.54 -9.10
CA GLN A 331 4.17 -29.79 -8.34
C GLN A 331 2.73 -30.32 -8.46
N GLY A 332 2.13 -30.25 -9.66
CA GLY A 332 0.76 -30.72 -9.91
C GLY A 332 -0.36 -29.76 -9.46
N THR A 333 -0.01 -28.66 -8.78
CA THR A 333 -0.92 -27.56 -8.43
C THR A 333 -0.79 -26.41 -9.42
N SER A 334 -1.74 -25.47 -9.39
CA SER A 334 -1.64 -24.26 -10.20
C SER A 334 -2.32 -23.06 -9.58
N ILE A 335 -1.81 -21.88 -9.92
CA ILE A 335 -2.43 -20.59 -9.61
C ILE A 335 -2.41 -19.70 -10.86
N ASP A 336 -3.46 -18.89 -11.04
CA ASP A 336 -3.47 -17.90 -12.10
C ASP A 336 -2.66 -16.66 -11.65
N MET A 337 -1.80 -16.13 -12.50
CA MET A 337 -0.94 -14.99 -12.20
C MET A 337 -1.13 -13.88 -13.23
N VAL A 338 -1.24 -12.65 -12.73
CA VAL A 338 -1.11 -11.43 -13.53
C VAL A 338 0.24 -10.78 -13.24
N PHE A 339 0.77 -10.05 -14.21
CA PHE A 339 2.05 -9.37 -14.09
C PHE A 339 1.87 -7.88 -14.37
N ARG A 340 2.41 -7.04 -13.50
CA ARG A 340 2.27 -5.59 -13.62
C ARG A 340 3.05 -5.06 -14.80
N ASP A 341 2.51 -4.07 -15.52
CA ASP A 341 3.32 -3.20 -16.36
C ASP A 341 4.12 -2.29 -15.44
N HIS A 342 5.40 -2.63 -15.26
CA HIS A 342 6.28 -1.94 -14.32
C HIS A 342 6.41 -0.46 -14.68
N TYR A 343 6.62 -0.18 -15.96
CA TYR A 343 6.79 1.18 -16.45
C TYR A 343 5.53 2.04 -16.20
N LEU A 344 4.34 1.55 -16.56
CA LEU A 344 3.11 2.33 -16.32
C LEU A 344 2.79 2.51 -14.83
N SER A 345 3.09 1.50 -14.01
CA SER A 345 2.91 1.59 -12.55
C SER A 345 3.85 2.64 -11.95
N ASP A 346 5.12 2.63 -12.35
CA ASP A 346 6.14 3.57 -11.87
C ASP A 346 5.93 4.99 -12.39
N MET A 347 5.32 5.18 -13.56
CA MET A 347 4.91 6.51 -14.02
C MET A 347 3.95 7.17 -13.02
N ILE A 348 2.98 6.42 -12.48
CA ILE A 348 2.08 6.92 -11.42
C ILE A 348 2.86 7.11 -10.11
N GLY A 349 3.72 6.15 -9.75
CA GLY A 349 4.46 6.19 -8.49
C GLY A 349 5.48 7.34 -8.39
N PHE A 350 6.16 7.66 -9.49
CA PHE A 350 7.44 8.40 -9.45
C PHE A 350 7.65 9.41 -10.58
N THR A 351 6.70 9.59 -11.50
CA THR A 351 6.90 10.50 -12.65
C THR A 351 5.80 11.56 -12.75
N TYR A 352 4.54 11.15 -12.68
CA TYR A 352 3.42 12.06 -12.89
C TYR A 352 3.23 13.11 -11.80
N HIS A 353 3.87 12.97 -10.63
CA HIS A 353 3.84 14.00 -9.59
C HIS A 353 4.49 15.33 -10.00
N ASP A 354 5.34 15.31 -11.04
CA ASP A 354 5.97 16.52 -11.60
C ASP A 354 5.23 17.09 -12.81
N TRP A 355 4.14 16.44 -13.23
CA TRP A 355 3.35 16.83 -14.38
C TRP A 355 2.12 17.63 -13.97
N GLN A 356 1.52 18.36 -14.91
CA GLN A 356 0.15 18.83 -14.72
C GLN A 356 -0.79 17.62 -14.69
N PRO A 357 -1.74 17.53 -13.74
CA PRO A 357 -2.64 16.38 -13.61
C PRO A 357 -3.37 16.01 -14.91
N VAL A 358 -3.79 17.02 -15.68
CA VAL A 358 -4.44 16.85 -17.00
C VAL A 358 -3.53 16.15 -18.00
N ASP A 359 -2.27 16.57 -18.09
CA ASP A 359 -1.29 16.01 -19.02
C ASP A 359 -0.88 14.60 -18.61
N ALA A 360 -0.71 14.35 -17.31
CA ALA A 360 -0.39 13.04 -16.76
C ALA A 360 -1.49 12.01 -17.07
N ALA A 361 -2.74 12.36 -16.79
CA ALA A 361 -3.88 11.49 -17.06
C ALA A 361 -4.07 11.26 -18.58
N ALA A 362 -3.95 12.31 -19.40
CA ALA A 362 -4.00 12.20 -20.85
C ALA A 362 -2.88 11.29 -21.39
N ASN A 363 -1.67 11.39 -20.84
CA ASN A 363 -0.54 10.55 -21.22
C ASN A 363 -0.81 9.07 -20.89
N LEU A 364 -1.31 8.77 -19.69
CA LEU A 364 -1.63 7.40 -19.31
C LEU A 364 -2.72 6.79 -20.20
N VAL A 365 -3.81 7.52 -20.47
CA VAL A 365 -4.86 7.07 -21.40
C VAL A 365 -4.31 6.86 -22.81
N HIS A 366 -3.49 7.78 -23.31
CA HIS A 366 -2.85 7.64 -24.62
C HIS A 366 -2.00 6.36 -24.71
N ARG A 367 -1.20 6.08 -23.67
CA ARG A 367 -0.37 4.86 -23.61
C ARG A 367 -1.22 3.59 -23.62
N LEU A 368 -2.33 3.57 -22.88
CA LEU A 368 -3.28 2.45 -22.90
C LEU A 368 -3.91 2.26 -24.29
N LEU A 369 -4.30 3.33 -24.97
CA LEU A 369 -4.79 3.26 -26.35
C LEU A 369 -3.72 2.79 -27.32
N LYS A 370 -2.46 3.17 -27.11
CA LYS A 370 -1.33 2.67 -27.92
C LYS A 370 -1.09 1.18 -27.72
N ILE A 371 -1.22 0.68 -26.48
CA ILE A 371 -1.18 -0.76 -26.19
C ILE A 371 -2.29 -1.48 -26.96
N ARG A 372 -3.51 -0.96 -26.94
CA ARG A 372 -4.63 -1.52 -27.70
C ARG A 372 -4.35 -1.56 -29.20
N GLU A 373 -3.80 -0.48 -29.76
CA GLU A 373 -3.39 -0.42 -31.17
C GLU A 373 -2.35 -1.49 -31.50
N ASN A 374 -1.31 -1.64 -30.67
CA ASN A 374 -0.25 -2.64 -30.88
C ASN A 374 -0.76 -4.09 -30.72
N LEU A 375 -1.86 -4.30 -30.00
CA LEU A 375 -2.53 -5.60 -29.86
C LEU A 375 -3.51 -5.90 -31.01
N LYS A 376 -3.76 -4.94 -31.90
CA LYS A 376 -4.71 -5.11 -33.01
C LYS A 376 -4.31 -6.28 -33.91
N GLY A 377 -5.28 -7.14 -34.20
CA GLY A 377 -5.07 -8.37 -34.97
C GLY A 377 -4.59 -9.58 -34.15
N SER A 378 -4.22 -9.39 -32.89
CA SER A 378 -3.93 -10.50 -31.98
C SER A 378 -5.24 -11.10 -31.47
N PRO A 379 -5.39 -12.44 -31.45
CA PRO A 379 -6.63 -13.07 -31.00
C PRO A 379 -6.78 -12.97 -29.48
N GLY A 380 -8.01 -12.74 -29.02
CA GLY A 380 -8.41 -12.78 -27.61
C GLY A 380 -8.53 -11.40 -26.96
N ASN A 381 -8.92 -11.41 -25.68
CA ASN A 381 -8.93 -10.23 -24.83
C ASN A 381 -7.59 -10.09 -24.10
N PHE A 382 -7.23 -8.85 -23.79
CA PHE A 382 -5.96 -8.50 -23.16
C PHE A 382 -6.21 -7.67 -21.90
N LEU A 383 -5.29 -7.81 -20.94
CA LEU A 383 -5.32 -7.18 -19.64
C LEU A 383 -4.01 -6.42 -19.41
N VAL A 384 -4.10 -5.10 -19.22
CA VAL A 384 -3.02 -4.31 -18.64
C VAL A 384 -3.22 -4.30 -17.13
N THR A 385 -2.20 -4.71 -16.39
CA THR A 385 -2.21 -4.63 -14.92
C THR A 385 -1.33 -3.48 -14.47
N ILE A 386 -1.90 -2.49 -13.81
CA ILE A 386 -1.19 -1.37 -13.19
C ILE A 386 -1.30 -1.56 -11.68
N SER A 387 -0.16 -1.70 -11.00
CA SER A 387 -0.17 -2.05 -9.58
C SER A 387 1.01 -1.47 -8.83
N LEU A 388 0.70 -0.84 -7.70
CA LEU A 388 1.62 -0.06 -6.88
C LEU A 388 1.04 0.14 -5.48
N ASP A 389 1.85 0.67 -4.57
CA ASP A 389 1.37 1.10 -3.27
C ASP A 389 0.34 2.22 -3.40
N GLY A 390 -0.71 2.12 -2.59
CA GLY A 390 -1.87 2.99 -2.62
C GLY A 390 -1.68 4.30 -1.90
N GLU A 391 -0.74 4.42 -0.97
CA GLU A 391 -0.55 5.63 -0.16
C GLU A 391 0.69 6.46 -0.52
N ASN A 392 1.72 5.81 -1.04
CA ASN A 392 3.06 6.40 -1.21
C ASN A 392 3.13 7.59 -2.20
N PRO A 393 2.48 7.57 -3.38
CA PRO A 393 2.74 8.59 -4.38
C PRO A 393 2.22 9.97 -3.99
N TRP A 394 1.13 10.04 -3.24
CA TRP A 394 0.25 11.20 -3.29
C TRP A 394 0.76 12.44 -2.57
N GLU A 395 1.64 12.30 -1.58
CA GLU A 395 2.26 13.46 -0.92
C GLU A 395 3.16 14.29 -1.88
N TRP A 396 3.61 13.67 -2.97
CA TRP A 396 4.43 14.31 -4.00
C TRP A 396 3.59 15.04 -5.05
N TYR A 397 2.33 14.64 -5.23
CA TYR A 397 1.41 15.28 -6.15
C TYR A 397 0.95 16.63 -5.61
N LEU A 398 0.76 17.59 -6.51
CA LEU A 398 0.09 18.83 -6.16
C LEU A 398 -1.36 18.52 -5.80
N ASN A 399 -1.78 18.91 -4.59
CA ASN A 399 -3.13 18.67 -4.07
C ASN A 399 -3.50 17.18 -3.89
N ASP A 400 -2.51 16.38 -3.48
CA ASP A 400 -2.69 14.94 -3.26
C ASP A 400 -3.14 14.22 -4.56
N LYS A 401 -3.74 13.04 -4.44
CA LYS A 401 -4.27 12.24 -5.54
C LYS A 401 -5.46 12.87 -6.26
N LYS A 402 -6.12 13.86 -5.65
CA LYS A 402 -7.42 14.39 -6.06
C LYS A 402 -7.43 14.78 -7.54
N ASP A 403 -6.52 15.66 -7.94
CA ASP A 403 -6.57 16.25 -9.28
C ASP A 403 -6.25 15.20 -10.36
N PHE A 404 -5.23 14.37 -10.13
CA PHE A 404 -4.82 13.32 -11.07
C PHE A 404 -5.87 12.20 -11.19
N LEU A 405 -6.38 11.68 -10.08
CA LEU A 405 -7.33 10.56 -10.12
C LEU A 405 -8.70 10.98 -10.67
N ASN A 406 -9.21 12.17 -10.33
CA ASN A 406 -10.48 12.65 -10.92
C ASN A 406 -10.35 12.78 -12.45
N GLU A 407 -9.25 13.34 -12.93
CA GLU A 407 -9.01 13.48 -14.37
C GLU A 407 -8.87 12.11 -15.06
N LEU A 408 -8.05 11.22 -14.50
CA LEU A 408 -7.84 9.88 -15.03
C LEU A 408 -9.16 9.10 -15.07
N TYR A 409 -9.94 9.13 -14.00
CA TYR A 409 -11.19 8.39 -13.90
C TYR A 409 -12.27 8.96 -14.81
N SER A 410 -12.32 10.28 -15.00
CA SER A 410 -13.21 10.89 -16.00
C SER A 410 -12.91 10.37 -17.39
N ARG A 411 -11.63 10.42 -17.81
CA ARG A 411 -11.20 9.94 -19.13
C ARG A 411 -11.47 8.46 -19.34
N LEU A 412 -11.17 7.63 -18.34
CA LEU A 412 -11.42 6.19 -18.41
C LEU A 412 -12.91 5.85 -18.47
N SER A 413 -13.77 6.67 -17.84
CA SER A 413 -15.22 6.46 -17.86
C SER A 413 -15.85 6.79 -19.21
N GLU A 414 -15.22 7.68 -19.99
CA GLU A 414 -15.69 8.15 -21.29
C GLU A 414 -15.05 7.40 -22.48
N GLU A 415 -13.93 6.72 -22.27
CA GLU A 415 -13.20 6.03 -23.32
C GLU A 415 -13.72 4.60 -23.58
N SER A 416 -14.56 4.45 -24.60
CA SER A 416 -15.17 3.16 -24.98
C SER A 416 -14.20 2.05 -25.39
N ASN A 417 -12.96 2.39 -25.76
CA ASN A 417 -11.94 1.41 -26.13
C ASN A 417 -11.18 0.83 -24.93
N LEU A 418 -11.39 1.38 -23.74
CA LEU A 418 -10.79 0.92 -22.50
C LEU A 418 -11.91 0.46 -21.55
N LYS A 419 -11.67 -0.65 -20.84
CA LYS A 419 -12.60 -1.15 -19.81
C LYS A 419 -11.82 -1.43 -18.54
N THR A 420 -12.04 -0.64 -17.50
CA THR A 420 -11.49 -0.98 -16.18
C THR A 420 -12.21 -2.19 -15.60
N VAL A 421 -11.47 -3.11 -14.98
CA VAL A 421 -11.98 -4.37 -14.44
C VAL A 421 -11.37 -4.67 -13.09
N THR A 422 -12.08 -5.45 -12.28
CA THR A 422 -11.41 -6.19 -11.20
C THR A 422 -10.64 -7.37 -11.80
N VAL A 423 -9.57 -7.82 -11.13
CA VAL A 423 -8.75 -8.93 -11.65
C VAL A 423 -9.57 -10.22 -11.71
N ALA A 424 -10.35 -10.51 -10.67
CA ALA A 424 -11.21 -11.69 -10.61
C ALA A 424 -12.36 -11.66 -11.63
N GLU A 425 -12.95 -10.49 -11.92
CA GLU A 425 -13.92 -10.34 -13.01
C GLU A 425 -13.28 -10.72 -14.35
N TYR A 426 -12.11 -10.16 -14.64
CA TYR A 426 -11.40 -10.45 -15.88
C TYR A 426 -11.05 -11.93 -16.01
N LEU A 427 -10.45 -12.54 -14.99
CA LEU A 427 -10.00 -13.93 -15.02
C LEU A 427 -11.15 -14.93 -15.15
N ARG A 428 -12.33 -14.61 -14.61
CA ARG A 428 -13.54 -15.44 -14.75
C ARG A 428 -14.04 -15.48 -16.19
N GLU A 429 -13.97 -14.37 -16.91
CA GLU A 429 -14.41 -14.26 -18.30
C GLU A 429 -13.31 -14.62 -19.31
N ASN A 430 -12.05 -14.45 -18.91
CA ASN A 430 -10.86 -14.57 -19.76
C ASN A 430 -9.78 -15.41 -19.03
N PRO A 431 -10.02 -16.72 -18.81
CA PRO A 431 -9.05 -17.56 -18.14
C PRO A 431 -7.71 -17.62 -18.89
N PRO A 432 -6.58 -17.84 -18.20
CA PRO A 432 -5.27 -17.88 -18.85
C PRO A 432 -5.21 -18.91 -19.98
N ARG A 433 -4.75 -18.46 -21.15
CA ARG A 433 -4.52 -19.32 -22.33
C ARG A 433 -3.14 -19.94 -22.34
N LEU A 434 -2.19 -19.27 -21.70
CA LEU A 434 -0.80 -19.73 -21.59
C LEU A 434 -0.52 -20.25 -20.19
N SER A 435 0.38 -21.23 -20.12
CA SER A 435 0.88 -21.75 -18.85
C SER A 435 2.38 -22.00 -18.90
N PHE A 436 3.04 -21.86 -17.76
CA PHE A 436 4.44 -22.24 -17.59
C PHE A 436 4.64 -22.94 -16.25
N SER A 437 5.68 -23.78 -16.17
CA SER A 437 5.99 -24.59 -14.97
C SER A 437 7.29 -24.19 -14.28
N ARG A 438 7.92 -23.10 -14.73
CA ARG A 438 9.12 -22.53 -14.13
C ARG A 438 8.82 -21.12 -13.67
N LEU A 439 8.63 -20.92 -12.36
CA LEU A 439 8.49 -19.60 -11.76
C LEU A 439 9.85 -19.14 -11.24
N HIS A 440 10.31 -17.95 -11.61
CA HIS A 440 11.51 -17.36 -11.04
C HIS A 440 11.21 -16.82 -9.64
N THR A 441 12.08 -17.12 -8.67
CA THR A 441 12.02 -16.50 -7.34
C THR A 441 12.50 -15.06 -7.41
N GLY A 442 11.73 -14.10 -6.91
CA GLY A 442 12.11 -12.69 -6.88
C GLY A 442 10.95 -11.81 -6.44
N SER A 443 11.18 -10.50 -6.42
CA SER A 443 10.19 -9.48 -6.03
C SER A 443 10.09 -8.39 -7.11
N TRP A 444 9.23 -7.40 -6.92
CA TRP A 444 9.23 -6.21 -7.79
C TRP A 444 10.49 -5.33 -7.63
N VAL A 445 11.30 -5.54 -6.58
CA VAL A 445 12.57 -4.83 -6.37
C VAL A 445 13.71 -5.64 -7.01
N ASP A 446 14.29 -5.09 -8.08
CA ASP A 446 15.42 -5.66 -8.84
C ASP A 446 15.22 -7.12 -9.29
N HIS A 447 13.97 -7.59 -9.31
CA HIS A 447 13.60 -8.96 -9.63
C HIS A 447 14.33 -9.99 -8.74
N LYS A 448 14.58 -9.61 -7.48
CA LYS A 448 15.36 -10.35 -6.46
C LYS A 448 14.70 -10.23 -5.09
N VAL A 449 15.22 -10.96 -4.11
CA VAL A 449 14.84 -10.82 -2.69
C VAL A 449 15.98 -10.28 -1.80
N SER A 450 17.07 -9.83 -2.42
CA SER A 450 18.29 -9.35 -1.74
C SER A 450 18.10 -8.07 -0.93
N ARG A 451 16.97 -7.35 -1.12
CA ARG A 451 16.60 -6.20 -0.28
C ARG A 451 16.39 -6.60 1.19
N TRP A 452 15.99 -7.85 1.43
CA TRP A 452 15.61 -8.35 2.76
C TRP A 452 16.59 -9.39 3.33
N ILE A 453 17.59 -9.84 2.57
CA ILE A 453 18.58 -10.84 3.01
C ILE A 453 19.89 -10.69 2.23
N GLY A 454 21.01 -11.04 2.85
CA GLY A 454 22.29 -11.23 2.16
C GLY A 454 23.36 -10.17 2.40
N THR A 455 22.99 -9.02 2.96
CA THR A 455 23.97 -8.09 3.55
C THR A 455 24.25 -8.48 5.00
N GLU A 456 25.40 -8.09 5.53
CA GLU A 456 25.80 -8.40 6.92
C GLU A 456 24.72 -7.99 7.92
N ASN A 457 24.29 -6.72 7.88
CA ASN A 457 23.26 -6.21 8.79
C ASN A 457 21.92 -6.94 8.65
N LYS A 458 21.50 -7.30 7.43
CA LYS A 458 20.25 -8.06 7.23
C LYS A 458 20.38 -9.50 7.72
N ASN A 459 21.53 -10.13 7.50
CA ASN A 459 21.78 -11.49 7.98
C ASN A 459 21.79 -11.55 9.51
N VAL A 460 22.34 -10.55 10.20
CA VAL A 460 22.24 -10.44 11.67
C VAL A 460 20.77 -10.41 12.14
N LEU A 461 19.90 -9.68 11.45
CA LEU A 461 18.46 -9.67 11.77
C LEU A 461 17.82 -11.05 11.58
N TRP A 462 18.21 -11.80 10.54
CA TRP A 462 17.76 -13.19 10.35
C TRP A 462 18.28 -14.13 11.44
N GLU A 463 19.51 -13.93 11.94
CA GLU A 463 20.02 -14.70 13.09
C GLU A 463 19.17 -14.45 14.34
N TYR A 464 18.80 -13.20 14.60
CA TYR A 464 17.90 -12.88 15.72
C TYR A 464 16.52 -13.50 15.55
N LEU A 465 15.95 -13.48 14.34
CA LEU A 465 14.68 -14.14 14.05
C LEU A 465 14.77 -15.66 14.26
N ALA A 466 15.85 -16.29 13.78
CA ALA A 466 16.08 -17.72 13.96
C ALA A 466 16.19 -18.10 15.45
N ARG A 467 16.85 -17.25 16.24
CA ARG A 467 16.99 -17.44 17.70
C ARG A 467 15.64 -17.30 18.39
N ALA A 468 14.89 -16.23 18.10
CA ALA A 468 13.56 -16.01 18.64
C ALA A 468 12.60 -17.17 18.33
N ARG A 469 12.60 -17.67 17.08
CA ARG A 469 11.76 -18.81 16.69
C ARG A 469 12.16 -20.10 17.42
N SER A 470 13.45 -20.32 17.63
CA SER A 470 13.95 -21.48 18.38
C SER A 470 13.57 -21.41 19.86
N ASP A 471 13.61 -20.24 20.47
CA ASP A 471 13.24 -20.08 21.88
C ASP A 471 11.72 -20.16 22.07
N PHE A 472 10.93 -19.62 21.14
CA PHE A 472 9.49 -19.84 21.08
C PHE A 472 9.13 -21.33 21.01
N GLU A 473 9.81 -22.10 20.16
CA GLU A 473 9.53 -23.53 20.00
C GLU A 473 9.84 -24.33 21.27
N LYS A 474 10.98 -24.04 21.93
CA LYS A 474 11.32 -24.67 23.21
C LYS A 474 10.25 -24.40 24.26
N ARG A 475 9.83 -23.14 24.41
CA ARG A 475 8.83 -22.76 25.39
C ARG A 475 7.47 -23.42 25.10
N ARG A 476 7.08 -23.48 23.83
CA ARG A 476 5.85 -24.15 23.37
C ARG A 476 5.83 -25.63 23.74
N ILE A 477 6.97 -26.31 23.66
CA ILE A 477 7.10 -27.73 24.03
C ILE A 477 7.03 -27.88 25.56
N GLU A 478 7.75 -27.05 26.31
CA GLU A 478 7.72 -27.05 27.79
C GLU A 478 6.28 -26.89 28.33
N GLU A 479 5.52 -25.94 27.80
CA GLU A 479 4.13 -25.70 28.22
C GLU A 479 3.20 -26.87 27.87
N GLN A 480 3.45 -27.58 26.77
CA GLN A 480 2.69 -28.78 26.40
C GLN A 480 2.98 -29.97 27.31
N ASP A 481 4.19 -30.06 27.84
CA ASP A 481 4.58 -31.12 28.77
C ASP A 481 4.10 -30.81 30.20
N GLU A 482 4.12 -29.53 30.61
CA GLU A 482 3.51 -29.05 31.86
C GLU A 482 2.00 -29.30 31.92
N GLN A 483 1.28 -29.18 30.80
CA GLN A 483 -0.18 -29.43 30.74
C GLN A 483 -0.57 -30.92 30.70
N LYS A 484 0.39 -31.83 30.48
CA LYS A 484 0.17 -33.29 30.47
C LYS A 484 0.48 -33.96 31.81
N LEU A 485 1.17 -33.25 32.71
CA LEU A 485 1.41 -33.63 34.11
C LEU A 485 0.24 -33.15 34.98
#